data_AF-A0A524QQK9-F1
#
_entry.id   AF-A0A524QQK9-F1
#
_cell.length_a   1.000
_cell.length_b   1.000
_cell.length_c   1.000
_cell.angle_alpha   90.00
_cell.angle_beta   90.00
_cell.angle_gamma   90.00
#
_symmetry.space_group_name_H-M   'P 1'
#
loop_
_entity.id
_entity.type
_entity.pdbx_description
1 polymer ?
#
loop_
_entity_poly.entity_id
_entity_poly.type
_entity_poly.pdbx_seq_one_letter_code
_entity_poly.pdbx_strand_id
1 'polypeptide(L)' 'MLRRGLRIVDDPKQADYLIVNTCGFIQSAKEESIEEILKLADLKNGNGRKRRLLITGCLAQRYSGELLRQIPEIGGMLG' A
#
# COMPACT_ATOMS: atom_id res chain seq x y z
N MET A 1 -11.49 9.65 -8.26
CA MET A 1 -11.01 8.43 -8.97
C MET A 1 -12.11 7.78 -9.79
N LEU A 2 -13.27 7.45 -9.23
CA LEU A 2 -14.33 6.70 -9.94
C LEU A 2 -14.85 7.37 -11.23
N ARG A 3 -14.96 8.70 -11.25
CA ARG A 3 -15.36 9.47 -12.45
C ARG A 3 -14.31 9.51 -13.59
N ARG A 4 -13.14 8.89 -13.40
CA ARG A 4 -12.06 8.81 -14.41
C ARG A 4 -11.90 7.39 -14.98
N GLY A 5 -12.91 6.53 -14.87
CA GLY A 5 -12.87 5.16 -15.39
C GLY A 5 -12.17 4.15 -14.47
N LEU A 6 -11.88 4.52 -13.22
CA LEU A 6 -11.37 3.59 -12.21
C LEU A 6 -12.53 2.82 -11.58
N ARG A 7 -12.34 1.52 -11.39
CA ARG A 7 -13.29 0.63 -10.73
C ARG A 7 -12.70 0.14 -9.41
N ILE A 8 -13.51 0.10 -8.36
CA ILE A 8 -13.15 -0.57 -7.12
C ILE A 8 -13.43 -2.06 -7.30
N VAL A 9 -12.48 -2.88 -6.87
CA VAL A 9 -12.60 -4.33 -6.85
C VAL A 9 -12.44 -4.81 -5.43
N ASP A 10 -13.20 -5.82 -5.04
CA ASP A 10 -13.15 -6.38 -3.69
C ASP A 10 -11.96 -7.33 -3.51
N ASP A 11 -11.52 -7.98 -4.58
CA ASP A 11 -10.37 -8.88 -4.58
C ASP A 11 -9.08 -8.11 -4.96
N PRO A 12 -8.11 -7.97 -4.04
CA PRO A 12 -6.82 -7.33 -4.32
C PRO A 12 -6.07 -7.97 -5.49
N LYS A 13 -6.30 -9.26 -5.77
CA LYS A 13 -5.68 -9.95 -6.91
C LYS A 13 -6.19 -9.43 -8.26
N GLN A 14 -7.34 -8.77 -8.29
CA GLN A 14 -7.91 -8.19 -9.51
C GLN A 14 -7.54 -6.71 -9.70
N ALA A 15 -6.93 -6.07 -8.70
CA ALA A 15 -6.57 -4.66 -8.73
C ALA A 15 -5.28 -4.39 -9.51
N ASP A 16 -5.24 -3.27 -10.23
CA ASP A 16 -4.03 -2.70 -10.82
C ASP A 16 -3.29 -1.78 -9.83
N TYR A 17 -4.03 -1.15 -8.92
CA TYR A 17 -3.54 -0.27 -7.88
C TYR A 17 -4.03 -0.75 -6.52
N LEU A 18 -3.10 -0.93 -5.59
CA LEU A 18 -3.36 -1.24 -4.20
C LEU A 18 -3.07 0.01 -3.38
N ILE A 19 -4.04 0.49 -2.61
CA ILE A 19 -3.91 1.70 -1.79
C ILE A 19 -4.17 1.32 -0.34
N VAL A 20 -3.20 1.55 0.53
CA VAL A 20 -3.31 1.27 1.97
C VAL A 20 -3.26 2.57 2.74
N ASN A 21 -4.30 2.88 3.51
CA ASN A 21 -4.29 4.01 4.43
C ASN A 21 -3.80 3.54 5.80
N THR A 22 -2.78 4.21 6.33
CA THR A 22 -1.99 3.75 7.48
C THR A 22 -2.04 4.73 8.64
N CYS A 23 -2.02 4.20 9.87
CA CYS A 23 -1.94 5.00 11.08
C CYS A 23 -0.50 5.05 11.60
N GLY A 24 0.00 6.25 11.88
CA GLY A 24 1.33 6.49 12.43
C GLY A 24 1.34 6.86 13.92
N PHE A 25 0.22 6.70 14.63
CA PHE A 25 0.03 7.22 15.99
C PHE A 25 -0.07 6.10 17.04
N ILE A 26 -0.98 5.14 16.83
CA ILE A 26 -1.21 4.02 17.75
C ILE A 26 -0.26 2.89 17.38
N GLN A 27 0.51 2.37 18.34
CA GLN A 27 1.54 1.37 18.08
C GLN A 27 0.99 0.09 17.42
N SER A 28 -0.10 -0.47 17.93
CA SER A 28 -0.75 -1.65 17.34
C SER A 28 -1.21 -1.39 15.90
N ALA A 29 -1.76 -0.21 15.62
CA ALA A 29 -2.20 0.16 14.28
C ALA A 29 -1.03 0.37 13.31
N LYS A 30 0.16 0.75 13.81
CA LYS A 30 1.39 0.80 12.98
C LYS A 30 1.81 -0.60 12.57
N GLU A 31 1.85 -1.53 13.52
CA GLU A 31 2.22 -2.93 13.29
C GLU A 31 1.25 -3.59 12.29
N GLU A 32 -0.06 -3.43 12.51
CA GLU A 32 -1.09 -3.90 11.58
C GLU A 32 -0.93 -3.27 10.18
N SER A 33 -0.66 -1.96 10.10
CA SER A 33 -0.41 -1.28 8.83
C SER A 33 0.81 -1.87 8.10
N ILE A 34 1.90 -2.16 8.81
CA ILE A 34 3.12 -2.74 8.23
C ILE A 34 2.87 -4.17 7.74
N GLU A 35 2.19 -4.99 8.54
CA GLU A 35 1.82 -6.35 8.15
C GLU A 35 0.97 -6.35 6.87
N GLU A 36 -0.01 -5.45 6.78
CA GLU A 36 -0.87 -5.34 5.60
C GLU A 36 -0.10 -4.88 4.36
N ILE A 37 0.83 -3.93 4.52
CA ILE A 37 1.72 -3.53 3.43
C ILE A 37 2.52 -4.72 2.89
N LEU A 38 3.10 -5.53 3.78
CA LEU A 38 3.91 -6.70 3.40
C LEU A 38 3.06 -7.75 2.68
N LYS A 39 1.87 -8.07 3.19
CA LYS A 39 0.93 -9.00 2.53
C LYS A 39 0.60 -8.54 1.10
N LEU A 40 0.37 -7.24 0.91
CA LEU A 40 0.07 -6.68 -0.42
C LEU A 40 1.29 -6.56 -1.33
N ALA A 41 2.48 -6.36 -0.76
CA ALA A 41 3.75 -6.40 -1.49
C ALA A 41 3.99 -7.79 -2.09
N ASP A 42 3.71 -8.86 -1.35
CA ASP A 42 3.80 -10.24 -1.85
C ASP A 42 2.84 -10.50 -3.02
N LEU A 43 1.61 -9.97 -2.96
CA LEU A 43 0.64 -10.07 -4.06
C LEU A 43 1.10 -9.38 -5.36
N LYS A 44 1.97 -8.37 -5.27
CA LYS A 44 2.54 -7.69 -6.44
C LYS A 44 3.36 -8.65 -7.31
N ASN A 45 4.04 -9.61 -6.68
CA ASN A 45 4.92 -10.55 -7.36
C ASN A 45 4.17 -11.71 -8.04
N GLY A 46 2.86 -11.88 -7.77
CA GLY A 46 2.02 -12.94 -8.32
C GLY A 46 1.32 -12.60 -9.64
N ASN A 47 1.26 -13.57 -10.55
CA ASN A 47 0.37 -13.62 -11.74
C ASN A 47 0.73 -12.69 -12.92
N GLY A 48 1.96 -12.17 -13.00
CA GLY A 48 2.44 -11.39 -14.17
C GLY A 48 1.76 -10.03 -14.38
N ARG A 49 0.79 -9.66 -13.53
CA ARG A 49 0.11 -8.36 -13.56
C ARG A 49 0.94 -7.34 -12.80
N LYS A 50 1.34 -6.26 -13.47
CA LYS A 50 2.11 -5.16 -12.85
C LYS A 50 1.20 -4.35 -11.93
N ARG A 51 1.13 -4.72 -10.65
CA ARG A 51 0.41 -3.95 -9.62
C ARG A 51 1.27 -2.82 -9.06
N ARG A 52 0.64 -1.70 -8.70
CA ARG A 52 1.30 -0.61 -7.96
C ARG A 52 0.75 -0.53 -6.55
N LEU A 53 1.65 -0.65 -5.56
CA LEU A 53 1.33 -0.46 -4.15
C LEU A 53 1.57 1.00 -3.76
N LEU A 54 0.53 1.66 -3.23
CA LEU A 54 0.54 3.05 -2.79
C LEU A 54 0.20 3.11 -1.31
N ILE A 55 1.05 3.75 -0.51
CA ILE A 55 0.80 3.90 0.93
C ILE A 55 0.37 5.31 1.23
N THR A 56 -0.69 5.48 2.02
CA THR A 56 -1.19 6.79 2.43
C THR A 56 -1.32 6.90 3.94
N GLY A 57 -1.42 8.13 4.45
CA GLY A 57 -1.70 8.41 5.85
C GLY A 57 -0.46 8.69 6.70
N CYS A 58 -0.67 8.80 8.01
CA CYS A 58 0.32 9.37 8.93
C CYS A 58 1.62 8.55 9.03
N LEU A 59 1.57 7.24 8.80
CA LEU A 59 2.79 6.41 8.79
C LEU A 59 3.66 6.77 7.58
N ALA A 60 3.05 6.93 6.40
CA ALA A 60 3.74 7.36 5.19
C ALA A 60 4.36 8.75 5.34
N GLN A 61 3.67 9.68 6.02
CA GLN A 61 4.22 11.02 6.26
C GLN A 61 5.47 11.00 7.15
N ARG A 62 5.46 10.19 8.22
CA ARG A 62 6.50 10.19 9.26
C ARG A 62 7.69 9.28 8.96
N TYR A 63 7.44 8.14 8.30
CA TYR A 63 8.42 7.06 8.14
C TYR A 63 8.71 6.72 6.67
N SER A 64 8.36 7.62 5.73
CA SER A 64 8.55 7.43 4.27
C SER A 64 9.90 6.83 3.88
N GLY A 65 11.00 7.46 4.32
CA GLY A 65 12.35 7.02 3.94
C GLY A 65 12.72 5.64 4.49
N GLU A 66 12.22 5.28 5.66
CA GLU A 66 12.44 3.96 6.25
C GLU A 66 11.61 2.89 5.55
N LEU A 67 10.33 3.17 5.30
CA LEU A 67 9.41 2.28 4.60
C LEU A 67 9.91 1.96 3.18
N LEU A 68 10.38 2.96 2.42
CA LEU A 68 10.94 2.71 1.08
C LEU A 68 12.22 1.89 1.10
N ARG A 69 13.06 2.02 2.15
CA ARG A 69 14.27 1.22 2.29
C ARG A 69 13.96 -0.22 2.66
N GLN A 70 12.99 -0.45 3.53
CA GLN A 70 12.63 -1.79 4.00
C GLN A 70 11.69 -2.53 3.02
N ILE A 71 10.84 -1.79 2.29
CA ILE A 71 9.80 -2.32 1.42
C ILE A 71 9.91 -1.65 0.04
N PRO A 72 10.87 -2.06 -0.80
CA PRO A 72 11.10 -1.47 -2.12
C PRO A 72 9.95 -1.70 -3.12
N GLU A 73 8.99 -2.56 -2.78
CA GLU A 73 7.79 -2.82 -3.56
C GLU A 73 6.82 -1.64 -3.59
N ILE A 74 6.92 -0.72 -2.63
CA ILE A 74 6.13 0.51 -2.56
C ILE A 74 6.41 1.36 -3.81
N GLY A 75 5.36 1.57 -4.61
CA GLY A 75 5.43 2.35 -5.85
C GLY A 75 5.15 3.84 -5.67
N GLY A 76 4.71 4.27 -4.49
CA GLY A 76 4.45 5.67 -4.17
C GLY A 76 3.84 5.85 -2.77
N MET A 77 3.97 7.06 -2.24
CA MET A 77 3.45 7.40 -0.92
C MET A 77 2.79 8.79 -0.91
N LEU A 78 1.75 8.94 -0.08
CA LEU A 78 1.07 10.20 0.17
C LEU A 78 0.78 10.37 1.67
N GLY A 79 1.53 11.25 2.32
CA GLY A 79 1.42 11.55 3.75
C GLY A 79 0.57 12.77 4.04
#